data_AF-A0A8H4SZP2-F1
#
_entry.id   AF-A0A8H4SZP2-F1
#
_cell.length_a   1.000
_cell.length_b   1.000
_cell.length_c   1.000
_cell.angle_alpha   90.00
_cell.angle_beta   90.00
_cell.angle_gamma   90.00
#
_symmetry.space_group_name_H-M   'P 1'
#
loop_
_entity.id
_entity.type
_entity.pdbx_description
1 polymer ?
#
loop_
_entity_poly.entity_id
_entity_poly.type
_entity_poly.pdbx_seq_one_letter_code
_entity_poly.pdbx_strand_id
1 'polypeptide(L)'
;KPTGKTRYEKNLFYGFVNEGDPVARADKTYVRSLLELYARPDPASSLKLPSCSNDSRVTITGGKSKPIWNVPEATLSLAGRTIVLRTRKHSRSSKYHPSEQRKDGKRKTASSSSSITIEAVTASDAELRGLIFGDPLMHTMDLYAQRIEHLATRAVVGSSVA
;
A
#
# COMPACT_ATOMS: atom_id res chain seq x y z
N LYS A 1 17.10 25.23 1.38
CA LYS A 1 16.16 24.82 2.46
C LYS A 1 14.78 25.38 2.10
N PRO A 2 13.80 24.57 1.65
CA PRO A 2 12.49 25.13 1.36
C PRO A 2 11.76 25.34 2.69
N THR A 3 11.65 26.59 3.09
CA THR A 3 10.77 27.06 4.16
C THR A 3 9.35 27.10 3.60
N GLY A 4 8.60 26.01 3.76
CA GLY A 4 7.25 25.89 3.20
C GLY A 4 6.25 25.59 4.30
N LYS A 5 5.37 26.54 4.62
CA LYS A 5 4.11 26.22 5.31
C LYS A 5 3.47 25.05 4.56
N THR A 6 3.08 23.99 5.26
CA THR A 6 2.45 22.84 4.63
C THR A 6 1.20 23.33 3.91
N ARG A 7 1.17 23.13 2.58
CA ARG A 7 0.00 23.42 1.75
C ARG A 7 -1.17 22.76 2.47
N TYR A 8 -2.20 23.52 2.83
CA TYR A 8 -3.37 23.12 3.64
C TYR A 8 -3.29 23.32 5.17
N GLU A 9 -2.33 24.06 5.72
CA GLU A 9 -2.29 24.44 7.16
C GLU A 9 -3.52 25.19 7.69
N LYS A 10 -4.37 25.74 6.83
CA LYS A 10 -5.60 26.43 7.25
C LYS A 10 -6.88 25.67 6.85
N ASN A 11 -6.75 24.49 6.27
CA ASN A 11 -7.91 23.68 5.90
C ASN A 11 -8.49 22.97 7.13
N LEU A 12 -9.82 23.05 7.25
CA LEU A 12 -10.60 22.35 8.29
C LEU A 12 -10.94 20.91 7.88
N PHE A 13 -10.84 20.59 6.59
CA PHE A 13 -11.21 19.29 6.04
C PHE A 13 -10.02 18.32 6.00
N TYR A 14 -10.24 17.13 6.55
CA TYR A 14 -9.32 15.99 6.49
C TYR A 14 -9.92 14.89 5.61
N GLY A 15 -9.11 14.34 4.71
CA GLY A 15 -9.48 13.16 3.92
C GLY A 15 -8.66 11.97 4.39
N PHE A 16 -9.32 10.94 4.92
CA PHE A 16 -8.64 9.70 5.29
C PHE A 16 -8.59 8.76 4.09
N VAL A 17 -7.42 8.18 3.84
CA VAL A 17 -7.21 7.24 2.75
C VAL A 17 -6.45 6.03 3.27
N ASN A 18 -6.97 4.83 3.05
CA ASN A 18 -6.24 3.61 3.32
C ASN A 18 -5.06 3.48 2.35
N GLU A 19 -3.90 3.08 2.87
CA GLU A 19 -2.78 2.67 2.02
C GLU A 19 -3.23 1.58 1.05
N GLY A 20 -3.06 1.82 -0.25
CA GLY A 20 -3.49 0.91 -1.30
C GLY A 20 -4.96 1.01 -1.70
N ASP A 21 -5.69 2.04 -1.25
CA ASP A 21 -7.04 2.33 -1.75
C ASP A 21 -6.97 2.92 -3.18
N PRO A 22 -7.49 2.21 -4.22
CA PRO A 22 -7.50 2.72 -5.60
C PRO A 22 -8.43 3.92 -5.81
N VAL A 23 -9.45 4.10 -4.96
CA VAL A 23 -10.51 5.08 -5.16
C VAL A 23 -10.01 6.51 -4.97
N ALA A 24 -8.99 6.70 -4.13
CA ALA A 24 -8.33 7.98 -3.94
C ALA A 24 -7.71 8.56 -5.23
N ARG A 25 -7.50 7.71 -6.26
CA ARG A 25 -7.11 8.17 -7.60
C ARG A 25 -8.17 8.03 -8.67
N ALA A 26 -8.94 6.93 -8.68
CA ALA A 26 -10.12 6.61 -9.51
C ALA A 26 -10.29 7.30 -10.90
N ASP A 27 -9.22 7.72 -11.56
CA ASP A 27 -9.30 8.26 -12.90
C ASP A 27 -9.51 7.10 -13.87
N LYS A 28 -10.30 7.36 -14.92
CA LYS A 28 -10.70 6.33 -15.89
C LYS A 28 -9.49 5.59 -16.46
N THR A 29 -8.39 6.31 -16.71
CA THR A 29 -7.13 5.77 -17.22
C THR A 29 -6.41 4.87 -16.22
N TYR A 30 -6.30 5.30 -14.96
CA TYR A 30 -5.73 4.51 -13.88
C TYR A 30 -6.51 3.23 -13.63
N VAL A 31 -7.83 3.31 -13.45
CA VAL A 31 -8.68 2.15 -13.17
C VAL A 31 -8.63 1.13 -14.31
N ARG A 32 -8.64 1.61 -15.56
CA ARG A 32 -8.45 0.75 -16.74
C ARG A 32 -7.11 0.02 -16.69
N SER A 33 -6.01 0.74 -16.47
CA SER A 33 -4.67 0.15 -16.42
C SER A 33 -4.48 -0.81 -15.24
N LEU A 34 -5.15 -0.56 -14.11
CA LEU A 34 -5.16 -1.41 -12.93
C LEU A 34 -5.93 -2.71 -13.20
N LEU A 35 -7.09 -2.63 -13.85
CA LEU A 35 -7.87 -3.80 -14.24
C LEU A 35 -7.11 -4.67 -15.26
N GLU A 36 -6.47 -4.03 -16.25
CA GLU A 36 -5.59 -4.74 -17.18
C GLU A 36 -4.44 -5.45 -16.46
N LEU A 37 -3.87 -4.84 -15.42
CA LEU A 37 -2.84 -5.46 -14.60
C LEU A 37 -3.37 -6.69 -13.83
N TYR A 38 -4.57 -6.60 -13.26
CA TYR A 38 -5.22 -7.72 -12.57
C TYR A 38 -5.60 -8.87 -13.50
N ALA A 39 -5.94 -8.57 -14.75
CA ALA A 39 -6.30 -9.56 -15.75
C ALA A 39 -5.06 -10.21 -16.42
N ARG A 40 -3.85 -9.64 -16.26
CA ARG A 40 -2.63 -10.21 -16.83
C ARG A 40 -2.22 -11.47 -16.07
N PRO A 41 -1.89 -12.58 -16.77
CA PRO A 41 -1.33 -13.76 -16.14
C PRO A 41 0.03 -13.43 -15.49
N ASP A 42 0.39 -14.15 -14.42
CA ASP A 42 1.66 -13.93 -13.72
C ASP A 42 2.84 -14.05 -14.69
N PRO A 43 3.69 -13.01 -14.82
CA PRO A 43 4.83 -13.02 -15.74
C PRO A 43 5.83 -14.16 -15.47
N ALA A 44 5.85 -14.77 -14.27
CA ALA A 44 6.66 -15.94 -13.97
C ALA A 44 6.04 -17.27 -14.45
N SER A 45 4.73 -17.27 -14.75
CA SER A 45 3.95 -18.44 -15.16
C SER A 45 3.76 -18.56 -16.67
N SER A 46 4.26 -17.62 -17.47
CA SER A 46 4.20 -17.66 -18.94
C SER A 46 5.17 -18.70 -19.52
N LEU A 47 4.91 -19.97 -19.26
CA LEU A 47 5.41 -21.08 -20.06
C LEU A 47 4.76 -20.98 -21.44
N LYS A 48 5.49 -20.40 -22.40
CA LYS A 48 5.33 -20.50 -23.86
C LYS A 48 3.88 -20.65 -24.40
N LEU A 49 3.20 -19.52 -24.68
CA LEU A 49 2.08 -19.50 -25.64
C LEU A 49 2.39 -18.58 -26.83
N PRO A 50 1.92 -18.93 -28.04
CA PRO A 50 2.20 -18.16 -29.25
C PRO A 50 1.39 -16.86 -29.28
N SER A 51 2.07 -15.80 -29.69
CA SER A 51 1.62 -14.41 -29.79
C SER A 51 0.42 -14.23 -30.71
N CYS A 52 -0.61 -13.50 -30.23
CA CYS A 52 -1.55 -12.80 -31.09
C CYS A 52 -1.69 -11.30 -30.68
N SER A 53 -1.31 -10.46 -31.65
CA SER A 53 -1.68 -9.06 -31.95
C SER A 53 -1.54 -7.89 -30.95
N ASN A 54 -0.66 -6.96 -31.37
CA ASN A 54 -0.77 -5.50 -31.45
C ASN A 54 -1.79 -4.79 -30.52
N ASP A 55 -1.35 -4.30 -29.36
CA ASP A 55 -1.41 -2.86 -29.01
C ASP A 55 -0.63 -2.56 -27.71
N SER A 56 0.09 -1.44 -27.72
CA SER A 56 0.77 -0.75 -26.60
C SER A 56 1.93 -1.44 -25.84
N ARG A 57 3.11 -0.86 -26.04
CA ARG A 57 4.41 -1.06 -25.36
C ARG A 57 4.33 -1.42 -23.87
N VAL A 58 4.38 -2.71 -23.54
CA VAL A 58 5.06 -3.19 -22.33
C VAL A 58 6.38 -3.81 -22.82
N THR A 59 7.48 -3.07 -22.69
CA THR A 59 8.81 -3.59 -23.03
C THR A 59 9.21 -4.63 -21.99
N ILE A 60 8.81 -5.89 -22.20
CA ILE A 60 9.37 -7.02 -21.44
C ILE A 60 10.75 -7.31 -22.06
N THR A 61 11.75 -6.54 -21.66
CA THR A 61 13.15 -6.91 -21.93
C THR A 61 13.43 -8.21 -21.17
N GLY A 62 13.72 -9.29 -21.90
CA GLY A 62 13.93 -10.63 -21.38
C GLY A 62 15.18 -10.79 -20.50
N GLY A 63 15.17 -10.20 -19.30
CA GLY A 63 16.21 -10.42 -18.30
C GLY A 63 15.80 -9.91 -16.94
N LYS A 64 15.46 -10.83 -16.01
CA LYS A 64 15.37 -10.67 -14.53
C LYS A 64 14.77 -9.37 -13.95
N SER A 65 14.16 -8.51 -14.73
CA SER A 65 13.67 -7.20 -14.31
C SER A 65 12.26 -7.35 -13.76
N LYS A 66 12.03 -6.78 -12.59
CA LYS A 66 10.70 -6.72 -11.97
C LYS A 66 9.72 -6.10 -12.96
N PRO A 67 8.46 -6.60 -13.05
CA PRO A 67 7.46 -5.97 -13.89
C PRO A 67 7.31 -4.50 -13.48
N ILE A 68 7.45 -3.60 -14.46
CA ILE A 68 7.27 -2.16 -14.26
C ILE A 68 5.86 -1.82 -14.76
N TRP A 69 5.02 -1.30 -13.88
CA TRP A 69 3.75 -0.71 -14.26
C TRP A 69 3.92 0.80 -14.41
N ASN A 70 3.69 1.28 -15.63
CA ASN A 70 3.69 2.71 -15.92
C ASN A 70 2.38 3.30 -15.41
N VAL A 71 2.41 3.78 -14.17
CA VAL A 71 1.28 4.42 -13.51
C VAL A 71 0.82 5.65 -14.32
N PRO A 72 -0.44 5.71 -14.77
CA PRO A 72 -0.95 6.88 -15.50
C PRO A 72 -0.87 8.17 -14.67
N GLU A 73 -0.77 9.34 -15.30
CA GLU A 73 -0.79 10.61 -14.57
C GLU A 73 -2.16 10.88 -13.95
N ALA A 74 -2.17 11.33 -12.70
CA ALA A 74 -3.40 11.73 -12.03
C ALA A 74 -3.90 13.08 -12.57
N THR A 75 -5.11 13.11 -13.11
CA THR A 75 -5.76 14.32 -13.63
C THR A 75 -6.52 15.11 -12.56
N LEU A 76 -6.80 14.47 -11.42
CA LEU A 76 -7.50 15.05 -10.28
C LEU A 76 -6.59 15.10 -9.06
N SER A 77 -6.83 16.07 -8.18
CA SER A 77 -6.11 16.23 -6.91
C SER A 77 -7.07 16.06 -5.75
N LEU A 78 -6.63 15.37 -4.70
CA LEU A 78 -7.39 15.30 -3.45
C LEU A 78 -7.40 16.68 -2.78
N ALA A 79 -8.58 17.08 -2.32
CA ALA A 79 -8.76 18.33 -1.57
C ALA A 79 -8.50 18.12 -0.07
N GLY A 80 -8.21 19.21 0.64
CA GLY A 80 -8.02 19.17 2.09
C GLY A 80 -6.66 18.62 2.50
N ARG A 81 -6.56 18.19 3.76
CA ARG A 81 -5.38 17.51 4.30
C ARG A 81 -5.57 16.01 4.20
N THR A 82 -4.76 15.33 3.40
CA THR A 82 -4.86 13.88 3.27
C THR A 82 -4.09 13.18 4.39
N ILE A 83 -4.76 12.22 5.03
CA ILE A 83 -4.19 11.35 6.06
C ILE A 83 -4.21 9.93 5.53
N VAL A 84 -3.03 9.34 5.35
CA VAL A 84 -2.88 7.95 4.93
C VAL A 84 -2.86 7.04 6.15
N LEU A 85 -3.76 6.06 6.16
CA LEU A 85 -3.81 4.98 7.13
C LEU A 85 -2.95 3.83 6.61
N ARG A 86 -1.73 3.70 7.14
CA ARG A 86 -0.76 2.69 6.67
C ARG A 86 -0.51 1.62 7.73
N THR A 87 -0.18 0.42 7.25
CA THR A 87 0.13 -0.72 8.12
C THR A 87 1.63 -0.89 8.22
N ARG A 88 2.18 -0.70 9.42
CA ARG A 88 3.59 -0.97 9.69
C ARG A 88 3.74 -2.44 10.10
N LYS A 89 4.40 -3.25 9.27
CA LYS A 89 4.87 -4.56 9.69
C LYS A 89 6.15 -4.36 10.50
N HIS A 90 6.12 -4.66 11.79
CA HIS A 90 7.36 -4.80 12.56
C HIS A 90 8.07 -6.07 12.06
N SER A 91 8.91 -5.94 11.04
CA SER A 91 9.98 -6.91 10.86
C SER A 91 10.87 -6.76 12.08
N ARG A 92 10.74 -7.66 13.06
CA ARG A 92 11.83 -7.88 13.99
C ARG A 92 12.99 -8.32 13.11
N SER A 93 13.89 -7.40 12.79
CA SER A 93 15.21 -7.71 12.24
C SER A 93 16.05 -8.37 13.33
N SER A 94 15.54 -9.46 13.90
CA SER A 94 16.38 -10.36 14.66
C SER A 94 17.23 -11.07 13.62
N LYS A 95 18.44 -10.57 13.42
CA LYS A 95 19.55 -11.35 12.87
C LYS A 95 19.77 -12.52 13.83
N TYR A 96 18.95 -13.56 13.73
CA TYR A 96 19.13 -14.79 14.47
C TYR A 96 19.78 -15.78 13.52
N HIS A 97 21.08 -15.99 13.70
CA HIS A 97 21.77 -17.13 13.13
C HIS A 97 21.18 -18.38 13.80
N PRO A 98 20.57 -19.34 13.07
CA PRO A 98 20.15 -20.58 13.68
C PRO A 98 21.40 -21.44 13.91
N SER A 99 21.87 -21.49 15.15
CA SER A 99 22.68 -22.62 15.60
C SER A 99 21.75 -23.79 15.89
N GLU A 100 22.03 -24.92 15.26
CA GLU A 100 21.24 -26.14 15.30
C GLU A 100 21.06 -26.74 16.71
N GLN A 101 20.07 -27.63 16.78
CA GLN A 101 19.81 -28.65 17.81
C GLN A 101 19.16 -28.18 19.12
N ARG A 102 17.87 -28.51 19.26
CA ARG A 102 17.42 -29.58 20.17
C ARG A 102 15.94 -29.92 19.96
N LYS A 103 15.67 -31.22 19.96
CA LYS A 103 14.34 -31.85 19.95
C LYS A 103 13.66 -31.59 21.29
N ASP A 104 12.38 -31.20 21.28
CA ASP A 104 11.32 -31.88 22.03
C ASP A 104 9.95 -31.22 21.79
N GLY A 105 8.97 -32.08 21.53
CA GLY A 105 7.66 -31.72 21.04
C GLY A 105 6.79 -31.01 22.07
N LYS A 106 6.50 -29.73 21.82
CA LYS A 106 5.29 -29.06 22.31
C LYS A 106 4.83 -28.07 21.24
N ARG A 107 3.82 -28.46 20.45
CA ARG A 107 3.16 -27.58 19.47
C ARG A 107 2.45 -26.46 20.23
N LYS A 108 3.15 -25.37 20.50
CA LYS A 108 2.52 -24.07 20.70
C LYS A 108 2.08 -23.62 19.32
N THR A 109 0.77 -23.54 19.10
CA THR A 109 0.19 -22.81 17.97
C THR A 109 0.63 -21.37 18.10
N ALA A 110 1.79 -21.05 17.52
CA ALA A 110 2.22 -19.69 17.31
C ALA A 110 1.24 -19.09 16.31
N SER A 111 0.12 -18.55 16.82
CA SER A 111 -0.55 -17.49 16.09
C SER A 111 0.52 -16.44 15.89
N SER A 112 1.02 -16.36 14.67
CA SER A 112 1.91 -15.30 14.21
C SER A 112 1.09 -14.01 14.22
N SER A 113 0.72 -13.54 15.41
CA SER A 113 0.23 -12.21 15.67
C SER A 113 1.44 -11.30 15.49
N SER A 114 1.85 -11.13 14.24
CA SER A 114 2.58 -9.95 13.84
C SER A 114 1.68 -8.80 14.29
N SER A 115 2.06 -8.12 15.35
CA SER A 115 1.34 -6.96 15.86
C SER A 115 1.32 -5.92 14.75
N ILE A 116 0.26 -5.92 13.95
CA ILE A 116 0.05 -4.95 12.89
C ILE A 116 -0.20 -3.62 13.59
N THR A 117 0.73 -2.70 13.42
CA THR A 117 0.61 -1.36 13.97
C THR A 117 0.05 -0.46 12.89
N ILE A 118 -1.16 0.06 13.11
CA ILE A 118 -1.73 1.09 12.24
C ILE A 118 -1.14 2.44 12.64
N GLU A 119 -0.79 3.25 11.64
CA GLU A 119 -0.36 4.63 11.82
C GLU A 119 -1.06 5.55 10.82
N ALA A 120 -1.32 6.78 11.26
CA ALA A 120 -1.87 7.84 10.44
C ALA A 120 -0.75 8.82 10.08
N VAL A 121 -0.56 9.09 8.78
CA VAL A 121 0.48 9.99 8.29
C VAL A 121 -0.12 11.03 7.36
N THR A 122 0.22 12.30 7.58
CA THR A 122 -0.15 13.36 6.66
C THR A 122 0.65 13.22 5.36
N ALA A 123 -0.05 13.21 4.23
CA ALA A 123 0.54 13.15 2.92
C ALA A 123 0.03 14.30 2.05
N SER A 124 0.87 14.76 1.13
CA SER A 124 0.48 15.66 0.06
C SER A 124 -0.07 14.88 -1.13
N ASP A 125 -0.95 15.52 -1.90
CA ASP A 125 -1.47 14.96 -3.15
C ASP A 125 -0.35 14.49 -4.10
N ALA A 126 0.74 15.27 -4.23
CA ALA A 126 1.86 14.92 -5.09
C ALA A 126 2.57 13.62 -4.69
N GLU A 127 2.67 13.33 -3.38
CA GLU A 127 3.23 12.07 -2.88
C GLU A 127 2.32 10.88 -3.22
N LEU A 128 1.01 11.07 -3.22
CA LEU A 128 0.03 10.01 -3.51
C LEU A 128 -0.02 9.63 -4.98
N ARG A 129 0.24 10.57 -5.90
CA ARG A 129 0.19 10.32 -7.36
C ARG A 129 1.12 9.18 -7.81
N GLY A 130 2.26 8.99 -7.13
CA GLY A 130 3.24 7.97 -7.46
C GLY A 130 3.09 6.64 -6.71
N LEU A 131 2.16 6.54 -5.75
CA LEU A 131 2.16 5.45 -4.76
C LEU A 131 1.05 4.41 -4.91
N ILE A 132 0.08 4.59 -5.82
CA ILE A 132 -1.11 3.74 -5.77
C ILE A 132 -0.93 2.48 -6.61
N PHE A 133 -0.64 1.40 -5.89
CA PHE A 133 -1.06 0.03 -6.20
C PHE A 133 -2.35 -0.20 -5.42
N GLY A 134 -3.43 -0.55 -6.10
CA GLY A 134 -4.76 -0.48 -5.50
C GLY A 134 -5.41 -1.83 -5.30
N ASP A 135 -5.43 -2.39 -4.10
CA ASP A 135 -6.30 -3.52 -3.77
C ASP A 135 -7.71 -2.96 -3.48
N PRO A 136 -8.76 -3.33 -4.25
CA PRO A 136 -10.12 -2.85 -4.02
C PRO A 136 -10.63 -3.08 -2.59
N LEU A 137 -10.11 -4.09 -1.89
CA LEU A 137 -10.47 -4.36 -0.49
C LEU A 137 -10.01 -3.25 0.46
N MET A 138 -8.99 -2.48 0.09
CA MET A 138 -8.52 -1.34 0.88
C MET A 138 -9.53 -0.19 0.91
N HIS A 139 -10.50 -0.16 0.01
CA HIS A 139 -11.58 0.82 0.01
C HIS A 139 -12.75 0.45 0.95
N THR A 140 -12.79 -0.75 1.53
CA THR A 140 -13.92 -1.18 2.35
C THR A 140 -14.08 -0.29 3.58
N MET A 141 -15.32 0.19 3.82
CA MET A 141 -15.62 1.08 4.96
C MET A 141 -15.38 0.39 6.30
N ASP A 142 -15.59 -0.92 6.37
CA ASP A 142 -15.28 -1.72 7.57
C ASP A 142 -13.80 -1.61 7.94
N LEU A 143 -12.90 -1.65 6.96
CA LEU A 143 -11.46 -1.52 7.19
C LEU A 143 -11.08 -0.10 7.61
N TYR A 144 -11.71 0.93 7.03
CA TYR A 144 -11.55 2.30 7.49
C TYR A 144 -11.96 2.45 8.95
N ALA A 145 -13.16 1.99 9.30
CA ALA A 145 -13.70 2.08 10.65
C ALA A 145 -12.76 1.40 11.66
N GLN A 146 -12.35 0.16 11.39
CA GLN A 146 -11.42 -0.59 12.25
C GLN A 146 -10.09 0.14 12.46
N ARG A 147 -9.51 0.72 11.40
CA ARG A 147 -8.23 1.42 11.49
C ARG A 147 -8.34 2.74 12.24
N ILE A 148 -9.42 3.48 12.03
CA ILE A 148 -9.70 4.73 12.74
C ILE A 148 -9.96 4.44 14.22
N GLU A 149 -10.78 3.44 14.53
CA GLU A 149 -11.05 3.02 15.91
C GLU A 149 -9.76 2.61 16.62
N HIS A 150 -8.93 1.79 15.98
CA HIS A 150 -7.63 1.38 16.55
C HIS A 150 -6.73 2.59 16.87
N LEU A 151 -6.67 3.59 15.99
CA LEU A 151 -5.93 4.82 16.23
C LEU A 151 -6.53 5.63 17.38
N ALA A 152 -7.85 5.76 17.43
CA ALA A 152 -8.56 6.47 18.48
C ALA A 152 -8.34 5.81 19.85
N THR A 153 -8.49 4.48 19.95
CA THR A 153 -8.22 3.73 21.18
C THR A 153 -6.79 3.94 21.65
N ARG A 154 -5.80 3.88 20.75
CA ARG A 154 -4.39 4.08 21.11
C ARG A 154 -4.07 5.49 21.56
N ALA A 155 -4.72 6.50 20.97
CA ALA A 155 -4.57 7.89 21.37
C ALA A 155 -5.09 8.10 22.81
N VAL A 156 -6.21 7.47 23.18
CA VAL A 156 -6.80 7.57 24.53
C VAL A 156 -6.01 6.76 25.55
N VAL A 157 -5.56 5.56 25.19
CA VAL A 157 -4.84 4.64 26.09
C VAL A 157 -3.37 5.08 26.32
N GLY A 158 -2.89 6.10 25.61
CA GLY A 158 -1.62 6.77 25.91
C GLY A 158 -0.38 5.97 25.51
N SER A 159 -0.43 5.19 24.42
CA SER A 159 0.78 4.56 23.87
C SER A 159 1.55 5.55 23.00
N SER A 160 2.39 6.37 23.64
CA SER A 160 3.38 7.20 22.94
C SER A 160 4.43 6.30 22.30
N VAL A 161 4.39 6.17 20.98
CA VAL A 161 5.55 5.76 20.19
C VAL A 161 6.22 7.05 19.74
N ALA A 162 7.32 7.39 20.43
CA ALA A 162 8.31 8.38 19.98
C ALA A 162 9.22 7.75 18.92
#